data_AF-A0A257JG10-F1
#
_entry.id   AF-A0A257JG10-F1
#
_cell.length_a   1.000
_cell.length_b   1.000
_cell.length_c   1.000
_cell.angle_alpha   90.00
_cell.angle_beta   90.00
_cell.angle_gamma   90.00
#
_symmetry.space_group_name_H-M   'P 1'
#
loop_
_entity.id
_entity.type
_entity.pdbx_description
1 polymer ?
#
loop_
_entity_poly.entity_id
_entity_poly.type
_entity_poly.pdbx_seq_one_letter_code
_entity_poly.pdbx_strand_id
1 'polypeptide(L)'
;MTAINRLARAALITCLAGAASLAVAQGASSPAKQALVQKALQLQQAGIEAVGNALANNTANQVMSVAGQALMRVPADKREPLAAEVQAEVRKFLEDITPGLRAAAWKAAPSTLGATLDEKYSEDELKVLVGWLESPVNRKYQQTMADLQPSLSQKLVADSRGQVEPKLKALEMSLATKLNAAAGLPPPQAGGSAKAAPAPKAAASKK
;
A
#
# COMPACT_ATOMS: atom_id res chain seq x y z
N MET A 1 -6.69 -51.23 -34.36
CA MET A 1 -7.76 -51.92 -35.13
C MET A 1 -8.93 -50.93 -35.12
N THR A 2 -9.41 -50.28 -36.18
CA THR A 2 -9.51 -50.47 -37.64
C THR A 2 -9.87 -49.07 -38.19
N ALA A 3 -9.04 -48.37 -38.96
CA ALA A 3 -8.88 -48.49 -40.42
C ALA A 3 -10.18 -48.25 -41.22
N ILE A 4 -10.15 -47.16 -42.02
CA ILE A 4 -10.71 -47.03 -43.37
C ILE A 4 -12.18 -46.58 -43.49
N ASN A 5 -12.40 -45.30 -43.81
CA ASN A 5 -13.22 -45.01 -44.97
C ASN A 5 -12.69 -43.79 -45.76
N ARG A 6 -12.59 -44.01 -47.07
CA ARG A 6 -11.83 -43.23 -48.04
C ARG A 6 -12.71 -42.16 -48.71
N LEU A 7 -12.06 -41.04 -49.03
CA LEU A 7 -12.15 -40.25 -50.26
C LEU A 7 -13.51 -39.65 -50.67
N ALA A 8 -13.58 -38.31 -50.67
CA ALA A 8 -13.92 -37.57 -51.87
C ALA A 8 -13.25 -36.18 -51.84
N ARG A 9 -12.40 -35.96 -52.84
CA ARG A 9 -11.74 -34.69 -53.15
C ARG A 9 -12.73 -33.77 -53.85
N ALA A 10 -12.86 -32.54 -53.40
CA ALA A 10 -13.21 -31.41 -54.26
C ALA A 10 -12.33 -30.23 -53.84
N ALA A 11 -11.31 -29.97 -54.65
CA ALA A 11 -10.52 -28.75 -54.56
C ALA A 11 -11.34 -27.62 -55.19
N LEU A 12 -11.59 -26.56 -54.43
CA LEU A 12 -11.88 -25.25 -54.99
C LEU A 12 -10.89 -24.25 -54.39
N ILE A 13 -9.94 -23.85 -55.23
CA ILE A 13 -9.00 -22.77 -54.97
C ILE A 13 -9.80 -21.48 -55.14
N THR A 14 -9.97 -20.73 -54.06
CA THR A 14 -10.33 -19.31 -54.10
C THR A 14 -9.27 -18.53 -53.32
N CYS A 15 -8.29 -17.98 -54.04
CA CYS A 15 -7.49 -16.88 -53.55
C CYS A 15 -8.34 -15.60 -53.65
N LEU A 16 -8.52 -14.87 -52.53
CA LEU A 16 -8.21 -13.43 -52.45
C LEU A 16 -8.39 -12.89 -51.01
N ALA A 17 -7.36 -12.17 -50.57
CA ALA A 17 -7.36 -11.05 -49.62
C ALA A 17 -7.55 -11.30 -48.09
N GLY A 18 -6.42 -11.51 -47.42
CA GLY A 18 -5.91 -10.50 -46.47
C GLY A 18 -6.75 -10.16 -45.23
N ALA A 19 -6.86 -11.11 -44.29
CA ALA A 19 -7.00 -10.76 -42.88
C ALA A 19 -5.68 -11.14 -42.18
N ALA A 20 -4.94 -10.10 -41.78
CA ALA A 20 -3.62 -10.19 -41.20
C ALA A 20 -3.59 -11.13 -40.00
N SER A 21 -3.03 -12.32 -40.21
CA SER A 21 -2.37 -13.06 -39.13
C SER A 21 -1.07 -12.31 -38.79
N LEU A 22 -1.17 -11.18 -38.08
CA LEU A 22 -0.03 -10.66 -37.32
C LEU A 22 0.07 -11.48 -36.02
N ALA A 23 0.27 -12.78 -36.17
CA ALA A 23 1.11 -13.48 -35.21
C ALA A 23 2.53 -13.02 -35.56
N VAL A 24 2.92 -11.86 -35.02
CA VAL A 24 4.34 -11.52 -34.93
C VAL A 24 4.96 -12.73 -34.25
N ALA A 25 5.79 -13.46 -34.99
CA ALA A 25 6.76 -14.34 -34.39
C ALA A 25 7.52 -13.48 -33.38
N GLN A 26 7.20 -13.62 -32.09
CA GLN A 26 8.07 -13.13 -31.03
C GLN A 26 9.35 -13.98 -31.16
N GLY A 27 10.23 -13.55 -32.06
CA GLY A 27 11.57 -14.08 -32.16
C GLY A 27 12.24 -13.94 -30.80
N ALA A 28 13.16 -14.85 -30.50
CA ALA A 28 13.98 -14.79 -29.30
C ALA A 28 14.47 -13.35 -29.05
N SER A 29 14.47 -12.93 -27.78
CA SER A 29 14.82 -11.56 -27.39
C SER A 29 16.14 -11.11 -28.03
N SER A 30 16.09 -9.98 -28.74
CA SER A 30 17.29 -9.39 -29.34
C SER A 30 18.19 -8.80 -28.23
N PRO A 31 19.52 -8.77 -28.42
CA PRO A 31 20.40 -8.08 -27.48
C PRO A 31 20.03 -6.60 -27.27
N ALA A 32 19.50 -5.93 -28.30
CA ALA A 32 19.04 -4.54 -28.21
C ALA A 32 17.81 -4.41 -27.31
N LYS A 33 16.85 -5.34 -27.44
CA LYS A 33 15.68 -5.41 -26.58
C LYS A 33 16.06 -5.65 -25.11
N GLN A 34 16.97 -6.59 -24.85
CA GLN A 34 17.46 -6.83 -23.49
C GLN A 34 18.16 -5.60 -22.88
N ALA A 35 18.93 -4.86 -23.66
CA ALA A 35 19.56 -3.63 -23.19
C ALA A 35 18.51 -2.57 -22.79
N LEU A 36 17.41 -2.45 -23.54
CA LEU A 36 16.31 -1.55 -23.18
C LEU A 36 15.56 -1.99 -21.92
N VAL A 37 15.31 -3.29 -21.76
CA VAL A 37 14.74 -3.84 -20.52
C VAL A 37 15.64 -3.52 -19.33
N GLN A 38 16.94 -3.80 -19.43
CA GLN A 38 17.90 -3.52 -18.37
C GLN A 38 17.93 -2.03 -18.00
N LYS A 39 17.85 -1.15 -18.99
CA LYS A 39 17.79 0.30 -18.79
C LYS A 39 16.49 0.73 -18.13
N ALA A 40 15.35 0.17 -18.51
CA ALA A 40 14.06 0.41 -17.86
C ALA A 40 14.11 0.00 -16.39
N LEU A 41 14.68 -1.17 -16.06
CA LEU A 41 14.87 -1.61 -14.68
C LEU A 41 15.76 -0.64 -13.88
N GLN A 42 16.88 -0.17 -14.45
CA GLN A 42 17.74 0.82 -13.81
C GLN A 42 17.01 2.13 -13.52
N LEU A 43 16.24 2.64 -14.47
CA LEU A 43 15.43 3.85 -14.29
C LEU A 43 14.34 3.66 -13.21
N GLN A 44 13.92 2.42 -12.97
CA GLN A 44 12.95 2.04 -11.94
C GLN A 44 13.59 1.51 -10.65
N GLN A 45 14.91 1.60 -10.50
CA GLN A 45 15.64 1.03 -9.35
C GLN A 45 15.05 1.46 -8.00
N ALA A 46 14.70 2.73 -7.84
CA ALA A 46 14.11 3.23 -6.61
C ALA A 46 12.77 2.52 -6.26
N GLY A 47 11.94 2.22 -7.25
CA GLY A 47 10.69 1.49 -7.06
C GLY A 47 10.92 0.02 -6.74
N ILE A 48 11.93 -0.61 -7.37
CA ILE A 48 12.31 -2.00 -7.10
C ILE A 48 12.86 -2.13 -5.68
N GLU A 49 13.77 -1.24 -5.27
CA GLU A 49 14.29 -1.21 -3.92
C GLU A 49 13.22 -0.88 -2.87
N ALA A 50 12.21 -0.07 -3.23
CA ALA A 50 11.08 0.19 -2.35
C ALA A 50 10.30 -1.08 -1.98
N VAL A 51 10.26 -2.11 -2.84
CA VAL A 51 9.68 -3.42 -2.48
C VAL A 51 10.46 -4.08 -1.34
N GLY A 52 11.79 -4.03 -1.40
CA GLY A 52 12.66 -4.51 -0.31
C GLY A 52 12.45 -3.73 0.99
N ASN A 53 12.35 -2.39 0.90
CA ASN A 53 12.04 -1.53 2.05
C ASN A 53 10.68 -1.86 2.67
N ALA A 54 9.65 -2.05 1.85
CA ALA A 54 8.31 -2.39 2.31
C ALA A 54 8.30 -3.74 3.06
N LEU A 55 9.01 -4.74 2.54
CA LEU A 55 9.14 -6.03 3.20
C LEU A 55 9.87 -5.92 4.55
N ALA A 56 10.95 -5.14 4.61
CA ALA A 56 11.68 -4.89 5.85
C ALA A 56 10.77 -4.23 6.91
N ASN A 57 10.08 -3.15 6.52
CA ASN A 57 9.17 -2.42 7.39
C ASN A 57 8.02 -3.29 7.89
N ASN A 58 7.40 -4.08 7.01
CA ASN A 58 6.32 -5.00 7.40
C ASN A 58 6.82 -6.03 8.42
N THR A 59 8.03 -6.55 8.24
CA THR A 59 8.64 -7.52 9.15
C THR A 59 8.88 -6.89 10.52
N ALA A 60 9.50 -5.70 10.57
CA ALA A 60 9.72 -4.98 11.82
C ALA A 60 8.42 -4.63 12.56
N ASN A 61 7.37 -4.23 11.83
CA ASN A 61 6.05 -3.95 12.39
C ASN A 61 5.40 -5.21 13.01
N GLN A 62 5.56 -6.37 12.39
CA GLN A 62 5.09 -7.64 12.96
C GLN A 62 5.82 -7.98 14.26
N VAL A 63 7.15 -7.84 14.29
CA VAL A 63 7.94 -8.05 15.51
C VAL A 63 7.49 -7.10 16.62
N MET A 64 7.30 -5.82 16.31
CA MET A 64 6.82 -4.82 17.27
C MET A 64 5.43 -5.16 17.81
N SER A 65 4.52 -5.66 16.96
CA SER A 65 3.17 -6.07 17.39
C SER A 65 3.22 -7.23 18.39
N VAL A 66 4.05 -8.24 18.13
CA VAL A 66 4.25 -9.39 19.03
C VAL A 66 4.89 -8.93 20.34
N ALA A 67 5.91 -8.08 20.27
CA ALA A 67 6.59 -7.55 21.44
C ALA A 67 5.65 -6.70 22.32
N GLY A 68 4.78 -5.89 21.71
CA GLY A 68 3.74 -5.13 22.42
C GLY A 68 2.78 -6.02 23.21
N GLN A 69 2.36 -7.15 22.65
CA GLN A 69 1.52 -8.13 23.35
C GLN A 69 2.26 -8.79 24.52
N ALA A 70 3.55 -9.06 24.37
CA ALA A 70 4.38 -9.61 25.44
C ALA A 70 4.59 -8.58 26.58
N LEU A 71 4.82 -7.30 26.25
CA LEU A 71 4.98 -6.21 27.21
C LEU A 71 3.75 -6.04 28.13
N MET A 72 2.54 -6.33 27.64
CA MET A 72 1.33 -6.28 28.49
C MET A 72 1.36 -7.26 29.67
N ARG A 73 2.16 -8.33 29.57
CA ARG A 73 2.33 -9.34 30.61
C ARG A 73 3.43 -8.99 31.63
N VAL A 74 4.21 -7.95 31.37
CA VAL A 74 5.30 -7.47 32.23
C VAL A 74 4.71 -6.62 33.38
N PRO A 75 5.30 -6.63 34.59
CA PRO A 75 4.92 -5.71 35.67
C PRO A 75 4.98 -4.23 35.23
N ALA A 76 4.02 -3.43 35.68
CA ALA A 76 3.82 -2.06 35.17
C ALA A 76 5.05 -1.15 35.34
N ASP A 77 5.77 -1.29 36.44
CA ASP A 77 7.01 -0.58 36.78
C ASP A 77 8.18 -0.91 35.83
N LYS A 78 8.09 -2.02 35.10
CA LYS A 78 9.14 -2.49 34.18
C LYS A 78 8.78 -2.35 32.70
N ARG A 79 7.53 -2.00 32.37
CA ARG A 79 7.05 -1.95 30.99
C ARG A 79 7.74 -0.87 30.17
N GLU A 80 7.81 0.36 30.67
CA GLU A 80 8.35 1.50 29.94
C GLU A 80 9.84 1.35 29.58
N PRO A 81 10.76 1.04 30.52
CA PRO A 81 12.16 0.85 30.18
C PRO A 81 12.36 -0.31 29.19
N LEU A 82 11.63 -1.42 29.39
CA LEU A 82 11.70 -2.56 28.48
C LEU A 82 11.11 -2.24 27.10
N ALA A 83 10.07 -1.41 27.02
CA ALA A 83 9.49 -0.97 25.75
C ALA A 83 10.49 -0.14 24.94
N ALA A 84 11.25 0.74 25.60
CA ALA A 84 12.30 1.52 24.96
C ALA A 84 13.44 0.62 24.43
N GLU A 85 13.87 -0.37 25.21
CA GLU A 85 14.87 -1.37 24.80
C GLU A 85 14.39 -2.17 23.58
N VAL A 86 13.17 -2.72 23.64
CA VAL A 86 12.53 -3.43 22.52
C VAL A 86 12.46 -2.54 21.28
N GLN A 87 12.08 -1.27 21.43
CA GLN A 87 12.02 -0.34 20.30
C GLN A 87 13.39 -0.12 19.65
N ALA A 88 14.43 0.02 20.46
CA ALA A 88 15.79 0.16 19.96
C ALA A 88 16.27 -1.11 19.23
N GLU A 89 15.98 -2.28 19.77
CA GLU A 89 16.32 -3.56 19.12
C GLU A 89 15.60 -3.76 17.79
N VAL A 90 14.30 -3.45 17.72
CA VAL A 90 13.53 -3.57 16.47
C VAL A 90 14.01 -2.57 15.42
N ARG A 91 14.38 -1.34 15.83
CA ARG A 91 14.99 -0.37 14.91
C ARG A 91 16.31 -0.89 14.36
N LYS A 92 17.20 -1.40 15.23
CA LYS A 92 18.47 -1.99 14.80
C LYS A 92 18.26 -3.17 13.85
N PHE A 93 17.33 -4.07 14.17
CA PHE A 93 16.96 -5.18 13.30
C PHE A 93 16.50 -4.70 11.92
N LEU A 94 15.64 -3.67 11.87
CA LEU A 94 15.19 -3.07 10.60
C LEU A 94 16.37 -2.51 9.79
N GLU A 95 17.28 -1.77 10.44
CA GLU A 95 18.48 -1.22 9.81
C GLU A 95 19.38 -2.33 9.24
N ASP A 96 19.53 -3.45 9.96
CA ASP A 96 20.34 -4.59 9.55
C ASP A 96 19.77 -5.31 8.32
N ILE A 97 18.45 -5.54 8.28
CA ILE A 97 17.83 -6.33 7.18
C ILE A 97 17.57 -5.50 5.92
N THR A 98 17.38 -4.19 6.05
CA THR A 98 16.92 -3.32 4.94
C THR A 98 17.86 -3.34 3.73
N PRO A 99 19.19 -3.19 3.86
CA PRO A 99 20.11 -3.25 2.72
C PRO A 99 20.07 -4.60 2.00
N GLY A 100 19.99 -5.70 2.76
CA GLY A 100 19.91 -7.04 2.21
C GLY A 100 18.64 -7.26 1.39
N LEU A 101 17.49 -6.80 1.89
CA LEU A 101 16.22 -6.94 1.19
C LEU A 101 16.12 -6.04 -0.05
N ARG A 102 16.69 -4.83 -0.02
CA ARG A 102 16.82 -3.98 -1.22
C ARG A 102 17.67 -4.65 -2.29
N ALA A 103 18.83 -5.18 -1.92
CA ALA A 103 19.73 -5.88 -2.83
C ALA A 103 19.07 -7.15 -3.41
N ALA A 104 18.34 -7.89 -2.59
CA ALA A 104 17.59 -9.07 -3.04
C ALA A 104 16.50 -8.71 -4.05
N ALA A 105 15.74 -7.63 -3.80
CA ALA A 105 14.74 -7.14 -4.74
C ALA A 105 15.37 -6.73 -6.09
N TRP A 106 16.48 -5.99 -6.05
CA TRP A 106 17.23 -5.63 -7.25
C TRP A 106 17.75 -6.85 -8.03
N LYS A 107 18.33 -7.83 -7.31
CA LYS A 107 18.82 -9.08 -7.91
C LYS A 107 17.71 -9.91 -8.55
N ALA A 108 16.50 -9.90 -7.97
CA ALA A 108 15.35 -10.63 -8.50
C ALA A 108 14.68 -9.92 -9.69
N ALA A 109 14.91 -8.61 -9.88
CA ALA A 109 14.21 -7.83 -10.90
C ALA A 109 14.40 -8.34 -12.34
N PRO A 110 15.60 -8.73 -12.81
CA PRO A 110 15.78 -9.20 -14.18
C PRO A 110 14.96 -10.46 -14.51
N SER A 111 14.92 -11.45 -13.61
CA SER A 111 14.19 -12.71 -13.84
C SER A 111 12.68 -12.61 -13.61
N THR A 112 12.19 -11.50 -13.06
CA THR A 112 10.77 -11.29 -12.76
C THR A 112 10.21 -10.17 -13.64
N LEU A 113 10.52 -8.93 -13.31
CA LEU A 113 10.10 -7.75 -14.05
C LEU A 113 10.74 -7.70 -15.43
N GLY A 114 12.03 -8.02 -15.53
CA GLY A 114 12.76 -8.03 -16.81
C GLY A 114 12.18 -9.04 -17.79
N ALA A 115 11.96 -10.28 -17.36
CA ALA A 115 11.30 -11.31 -18.16
C ALA A 115 9.89 -10.87 -18.61
N THR A 116 9.12 -10.26 -17.72
CA THR A 116 7.77 -9.76 -18.04
C THR A 116 7.81 -8.62 -19.07
N LEU A 117 8.75 -7.70 -18.94
CA LEU A 117 8.93 -6.59 -19.89
C LEU A 117 9.38 -7.11 -21.26
N ASP A 118 10.29 -8.09 -21.27
CA ASP A 118 10.78 -8.72 -22.48
C ASP A 118 9.69 -9.52 -23.22
N GLU A 119 8.78 -10.17 -22.50
CA GLU A 119 7.67 -10.91 -23.10
C GLU A 119 6.56 -9.97 -23.62
N LYS A 120 6.20 -8.95 -22.83
CA LYS A 120 4.98 -8.15 -23.07
C LYS A 120 5.18 -6.94 -23.96
N TYR A 121 6.39 -6.42 -24.09
CA TYR A 121 6.65 -5.23 -24.87
C TYR A 121 7.48 -5.56 -26.10
N SER A 122 7.21 -4.88 -27.21
CA SER A 122 8.12 -4.85 -28.36
C SER A 122 9.35 -3.99 -28.06
N GLU A 123 10.39 -4.12 -28.88
CA GLU A 123 11.59 -3.28 -28.77
C GLU A 123 11.25 -1.78 -28.91
N ASP A 124 10.34 -1.43 -29.81
CA ASP A 124 9.96 -0.04 -30.05
C ASP A 124 9.14 0.56 -28.89
N GLU A 125 8.24 -0.22 -28.29
CA GLU A 125 7.53 0.20 -27.08
C GLU A 125 8.49 0.39 -25.90
N LEU A 126 9.50 -0.46 -25.77
CA LEU A 126 10.53 -0.30 -24.75
C LEU A 126 11.38 0.96 -24.97
N LYS A 127 11.69 1.33 -26.23
CA LYS A 127 12.35 2.61 -26.55
C LYS A 127 11.50 3.79 -26.10
N VAL A 128 10.20 3.78 -26.40
CA VAL A 128 9.26 4.82 -25.97
C VAL A 128 9.18 4.90 -24.45
N LEU A 129 9.06 3.75 -23.77
CA LEU A 129 9.02 3.68 -22.32
C LEU A 129 10.29 4.25 -21.69
N VAL A 130 11.47 3.83 -22.16
CA VAL A 130 12.76 4.36 -21.67
C VAL A 130 12.85 5.86 -21.90
N GLY A 131 12.51 6.34 -23.09
CA GLY A 131 12.52 7.78 -23.39
C GLY A 131 11.60 8.59 -22.46
N TRP A 132 10.42 8.06 -22.14
CA TRP A 132 9.52 8.68 -21.16
C TRP A 132 10.10 8.64 -19.74
N LEU A 133 10.67 7.52 -19.30
CA LEU A 133 11.29 7.38 -17.98
C LEU A 133 12.49 8.32 -17.79
N GLU A 134 13.29 8.54 -18.84
CA GLU A 134 14.42 9.47 -18.83
C GLU A 134 13.99 10.94 -18.89
N SER A 135 12.75 11.21 -19.33
CA SER A 135 12.28 12.56 -19.55
C SER A 135 12.32 13.40 -18.27
N PRO A 136 12.93 14.61 -18.30
CA PRO A 136 12.87 15.54 -17.17
C PRO A 136 11.43 15.99 -16.88
N VAL A 137 10.55 15.98 -17.89
CA VAL A 137 9.13 16.27 -17.71
C VAL A 137 8.47 15.18 -16.87
N ASN A 138 8.78 13.91 -17.12
CA ASN A 138 8.28 12.81 -16.28
C ASN A 138 8.77 12.96 -14.83
N ARG A 139 10.06 13.26 -14.60
CA ARG A 139 10.57 13.51 -13.24
C ARG A 139 9.83 14.65 -12.54
N LYS A 140 9.64 15.78 -13.23
CA LYS A 140 8.88 16.93 -12.71
C LYS A 140 7.44 16.55 -12.38
N TYR A 141 6.80 15.78 -13.26
CA TYR A 141 5.44 15.30 -13.06
C TYR A 141 5.32 14.43 -11.80
N GLN A 142 6.24 13.48 -11.58
CA GLN A 142 6.26 12.63 -10.38
C GLN A 142 6.44 13.45 -9.09
N GLN A 143 7.37 14.41 -9.09
CA GLN A 143 7.58 15.32 -7.96
C GLN A 143 6.34 16.14 -7.66
N THR A 144 5.72 16.70 -8.70
CA THR A 144 4.49 17.49 -8.55
C THR A 144 3.35 16.63 -7.99
N MET A 145 3.20 15.38 -8.45
CA MET A 145 2.15 14.49 -7.93
C MET A 145 2.35 14.14 -6.45
N ALA A 146 3.60 14.00 -5.99
CA ALA A 146 3.90 13.80 -4.58
C ALA A 146 3.49 15.02 -3.73
N ASP A 147 3.68 16.24 -4.25
CA ASP A 147 3.32 17.49 -3.57
C ASP A 147 1.80 17.77 -3.58
N LEU A 148 1.09 17.31 -4.61
CA LEU A 148 -0.36 17.53 -4.76
C LEU A 148 -1.20 16.68 -3.79
N GLN A 149 -0.73 15.49 -3.40
CA GLN A 149 -1.50 14.59 -2.55
C GLN A 149 -1.81 15.16 -1.15
N PRO A 150 -0.85 15.80 -0.43
CA PRO A 150 -1.15 16.51 0.80
C PRO A 150 -2.17 17.64 0.61
N SER A 151 -2.07 18.41 -0.49
CA SER A 151 -2.98 19.51 -0.78
C SER A 151 -4.42 19.03 -1.00
N LEU A 152 -4.59 17.98 -1.81
CA LEU A 152 -5.90 17.36 -2.02
C LEU A 152 -6.48 16.80 -0.72
N SER A 153 -5.65 16.16 0.10
CA SER A 153 -6.07 15.59 1.39
C SER A 153 -6.53 16.67 2.36
N GLN A 154 -5.81 17.78 2.47
CA GLN A 154 -6.19 18.91 3.32
C GLN A 154 -7.52 19.52 2.88
N LYS A 155 -7.71 19.71 1.56
CA LYS A 155 -8.96 20.23 1.01
C LYS A 155 -10.12 19.26 1.27
N LEU A 156 -9.92 17.97 1.04
CA LEU A 156 -10.92 16.94 1.30
C LEU A 156 -11.32 16.90 2.78
N VAL A 157 -10.38 17.00 3.72
CA VAL A 157 -10.68 17.09 5.16
C VAL A 157 -11.51 18.34 5.46
N ALA A 158 -11.10 19.51 4.96
CA ALA A 158 -11.81 20.76 5.19
C ALA A 158 -13.27 20.69 4.71
N ASP A 159 -13.48 20.13 3.52
CA ASP A 159 -14.81 20.05 2.90
C ASP A 159 -15.68 18.93 3.48
N SER A 160 -15.07 17.85 4.00
CA SER A 160 -15.82 16.69 4.53
C SER A 160 -16.16 16.80 6.03
N ARG A 161 -15.54 17.70 6.80
CA ARG A 161 -15.76 17.84 8.25
C ARG A 161 -17.23 17.92 8.63
N GLY A 162 -18.00 18.79 7.99
CA GLY A 162 -19.42 18.99 8.29
C GLY A 162 -20.28 17.72 8.09
N GLN A 163 -19.84 16.81 7.21
CA GLN A 163 -20.53 15.55 6.95
C GLN A 163 -20.04 14.40 7.85
N VAL A 164 -18.74 14.39 8.20
CA VAL A 164 -18.10 13.28 8.92
C VAL A 164 -18.26 13.44 10.44
N GLU A 165 -18.10 14.65 10.99
CA GLU A 165 -18.16 14.88 12.45
C GLU A 165 -19.47 14.40 13.10
N PRO A 166 -20.67 14.64 12.53
CA PRO A 166 -21.91 14.14 13.12
C PRO A 166 -21.98 12.60 13.13
N LYS A 167 -21.47 11.95 12.08
CA LYS A 167 -21.43 10.49 11.98
C LYS A 167 -20.44 9.88 12.96
N LEU A 168 -19.30 10.53 13.17
CA LEU A 168 -18.31 10.12 14.16
C LEU A 168 -18.91 10.19 15.57
N LYS A 169 -19.56 11.29 15.94
CA LYS A 169 -20.26 11.42 17.24
C LYS A 169 -21.32 10.34 17.44
N ALA A 170 -22.11 10.04 16.41
CA ALA A 170 -23.13 8.99 16.47
C ALA A 170 -22.51 7.60 16.69
N LEU A 171 -21.37 7.32 16.03
CA LEU A 171 -20.62 6.08 16.22
C LEU A 171 -20.06 5.98 17.64
N GLU A 172 -19.41 7.03 18.15
CA GLU A 172 -18.86 7.08 19.51
C GLU A 172 -19.95 6.78 20.56
N MET A 173 -21.13 7.40 20.43
CA MET A 173 -22.26 7.13 21.31
C MET A 173 -22.73 5.67 21.22
N SER A 174 -22.80 5.11 20.02
CA SER A 174 -23.20 3.71 19.81
C SER A 174 -22.22 2.74 20.45
N LEU A 175 -20.91 2.97 20.27
CA LEU A 175 -19.85 2.15 20.85
C LEU A 175 -19.84 2.24 22.37
N ALA A 176 -19.91 3.44 22.93
CA ALA A 176 -19.95 3.64 24.37
C ALA A 176 -21.18 2.94 25.00
N THR A 177 -22.34 3.01 24.36
CA THR A 177 -23.55 2.29 24.81
C THR A 177 -23.32 0.78 24.86
N LYS A 178 -22.72 0.20 23.81
CA LYS A 178 -22.45 -1.25 23.72
C LYS A 178 -21.41 -1.70 24.75
N LEU A 179 -20.34 -0.93 24.93
CA LEU A 179 -19.28 -1.23 25.90
C LEU A 179 -19.81 -1.15 27.33
N ASN A 180 -20.60 -0.12 27.66
CA ASN A 180 -21.22 -0.01 28.98
C ASN A 180 -22.19 -1.17 29.25
N ALA A 181 -23.01 -1.54 28.26
CA ALA A 181 -23.90 -2.71 28.37
C ALA A 181 -23.12 -4.01 28.63
N ALA A 182 -22.00 -4.23 27.93
CA ALA A 182 -21.13 -5.39 28.15
C ALA A 182 -20.45 -5.38 29.53
N ALA A 183 -20.18 -4.20 30.08
CA ALA A 183 -19.58 -4.00 31.39
C ALA A 183 -20.59 -3.93 32.56
N GLY A 184 -21.90 -4.05 32.29
CA GLY A 184 -22.94 -3.87 33.30
C GLY A 184 -23.08 -2.44 33.84
N LEU A 185 -22.55 -1.45 33.11
CA LEU A 185 -22.60 -0.03 33.44
C LEU A 185 -23.80 0.65 32.76
N PRO A 186 -24.39 1.69 33.37
CA PRO A 186 -25.48 2.44 32.76
C PRO A 186 -25.04 3.16 31.46
N PRO A 187 -25.97 3.41 30.52
CA PRO A 187 -25.65 4.06 29.26
C PRO A 187 -25.12 5.49 29.48
N PRO A 188 -24.22 5.99 28.60
CA PRO A 188 -23.71 7.35 28.71
C PRO A 188 -24.85 8.37 28.53
N GLN A 189 -24.96 9.34 29.45
CA GLN A 189 -25.94 10.42 29.30
C GLN A 189 -25.43 11.44 28.26
N ALA A 190 -26.26 11.72 27.25
CA ALA A 190 -25.99 12.78 26.30
C ALA A 190 -26.24 14.15 26.97
N GLY A 191 -25.16 14.84 27.34
CA GLY A 191 -25.17 16.27 27.71
C GLY A 191 -26.01 16.62 28.93
N GLY A 192 -25.47 16.41 30.14
CA GLY A 192 -26.02 16.95 31.37
C GLY A 192 -25.11 18.05 31.92
N SER A 193 -25.40 19.32 31.64
CA SER A 193 -24.95 20.41 32.49
C SER A 193 -25.43 20.10 33.90
N ALA A 194 -24.50 19.83 34.82
CA ALA A 194 -24.82 19.60 36.22
C ALA A 194 -25.63 20.80 36.73
N LYS A 195 -26.92 20.57 37.00
CA LYS A 195 -27.80 21.54 37.64
C LYS A 195 -27.24 21.75 39.05
N ALA A 196 -26.59 22.88 39.27
CA ALA A 196 -26.12 23.29 40.59
C ALA A 196 -27.29 23.21 41.58
N ALA A 197 -27.07 22.51 42.69
CA ALA A 197 -28.01 22.46 43.79
C ALA A 197 -28.24 23.88 44.36
N PRO A 198 -29.48 24.23 44.75
CA PRO A 198 -29.75 25.55 45.33
C PRO A 198 -29.07 25.67 46.71
N ALA A 199 -28.30 26.74 46.91
CA ALA A 199 -27.68 27.06 48.19
C ALA A 199 -28.75 27.46 49.23
N PRO A 200 -28.60 27.08 50.51
CA PRO A 200 -29.54 27.47 51.56
C PRO A 200 -29.36 28.96 51.92
N LYS A 201 -30.48 29.65 52.18
CA LYS A 201 -30.52 31.04 52.68
C LYS A 201 -29.84 31.13 54.05
N ALA A 202 -28.76 31.90 54.15
CA ALA A 202 -28.21 32.32 55.45
C ALA A 202 -29.09 33.45 56.03
N ALA A 203 -29.58 33.22 57.24
CA ALA A 203 -30.34 34.17 58.03
C ALA A 203 -29.46 35.34 58.49
N ALA A 204 -30.05 36.54 58.47
CA ALA A 204 -29.50 37.74 59.06
C ALA A 204 -29.24 37.56 60.56
N SER A 205 -28.14 38.12 61.07
CA SER A 205 -28.03 38.50 62.47
C SER A 205 -27.17 39.75 62.61
N LYS A 206 -27.82 40.80 63.12
CA LYS A 206 -27.29 42.09 63.55
C LYS A 206 -26.16 41.93 64.57
N LYS A 207 -25.13 42.77 64.47
CA LYS A 207 -24.76 43.66 65.57
C LYS A 207 -24.04 44.89 65.06
#